data_AF-A0A3D5GG95-F1
#
_entry.id   AF-A0A3D5GG95-F1
#
_cell.length_a   1.000
_cell.length_b   1.000
_cell.length_c   1.000
_cell.angle_alpha   90.00
_cell.angle_beta   90.00
_cell.angle_gamma   90.00
#
_symmetry.space_group_name_H-M   'P 1'
#
loop_
_entity.id
_entity.type
_entity.pdbx_description
1 polymer ?
#
loop_
_entity_poly.entity_id
_entity_poly.type
_entity_poly.pdbx_seq_one_letter_code
_entity_poly.pdbx_strand_id
1 'polypeptide(L)' 'TMERSSSLHELMREPFPEQAPYAVALAYRVRYLMHMNAREAMHVLELRSTPQGHPSYRQVAQQMHLAIRDVAGHRAIAE' A
#
# COMPACT_ATOMS: atom_id res chain seq x y z
N THR A 1 19.67 8.92 8.79
CA THR A 1 19.54 7.45 8.85
C THR A 1 18.12 7.11 9.23
N MET A 2 17.70 5.85 9.03
CA MET A 2 16.36 5.40 9.45
C MET A 2 16.18 5.61 10.96
N GLU A 3 17.17 5.22 11.76
CA GLU A 3 17.18 5.43 13.22
C GLU A 3 16.91 6.88 13.62
N ARG A 4 17.66 7.85 13.07
CA ARG A 4 17.47 9.28 13.38
C ARG A 4 16.04 9.76 13.11
N SER A 5 15.43 9.29 12.02
CA SER A 5 14.04 9.66 11.66
C SER A 5 13.03 9.06 12.65
N SER A 6 13.24 7.81 13.09
CA SER A 6 12.41 7.16 14.11
C SER A 6 12.56 7.84 15.47
N SER A 7 13.77 8.17 15.89
CA SER A 7 14.01 8.81 17.19
C SER A 7 13.32 10.17 17.29
N LEU A 8 13.35 10.96 16.20
CA LEU A 8 12.66 12.24 16.16
C LEU A 8 11.14 12.07 16.24
N HIS A 9 10.57 11.10 15.52
CA HIS A 9 9.15 10.77 15.61
C HIS A 9 8.74 10.45 17.05
N GLU A 10 9.50 9.60 17.75
CA GLU A 10 9.19 9.22 19.14
C GLU A 10 9.22 10.41 20.09
N LEU A 11 10.18 11.34 19.93
CA LEU A 11 10.23 12.58 20.72
C LEU A 11 9.05 13.51 20.45
N MET A 12 8.52 13.51 19.23
CA MET A 12 7.42 14.38 18.81
C MET A 12 6.03 13.78 19.09
N ARG A 13 5.89 12.45 19.23
CA ARG A 13 4.59 11.77 19.20
C ARG A 13 3.60 12.26 20.26
N GLU A 14 4.07 12.59 21.47
CA GLU A 14 3.23 13.05 22.58
C GLU A 14 3.00 14.57 22.55
N PRO A 15 4.03 15.43 22.43
CA PRO A 15 3.81 16.88 22.40
C PRO A 15 3.24 17.42 21.08
N PHE A 16 3.50 16.74 19.95
CA PHE A 16 3.18 17.19 18.60
C PHE A 16 2.65 16.03 17.72
N PRO A 17 1.54 15.38 18.11
CA PRO A 17 1.06 14.15 17.47
C PRO A 17 0.73 14.32 15.98
N GLU A 18 0.24 15.49 15.56
CA GLU A 18 -0.09 15.76 14.15
C GLU A 18 1.16 15.99 13.28
N GLN A 19 2.23 16.51 13.88
CA GLN A 19 3.48 16.81 13.19
C GLN A 19 4.46 15.63 13.21
N ALA A 20 4.37 14.75 14.21
CA ALA A 20 5.27 13.61 14.37
C ALA A 20 5.41 12.73 13.10
N PRO A 21 4.34 12.43 12.34
CA PRO A 21 4.46 11.65 11.11
C PRO A 21 5.34 12.30 10.02
N TYR A 22 5.57 13.62 10.06
CA TYR A 22 6.47 14.30 9.12
C TYR A 22 7.95 14.10 9.45
N ALA A 23 8.28 13.55 10.63
CA ALA A 23 9.67 13.30 11.04
C ALA A 23 10.28 12.02 10.44
N VAL A 24 9.45 11.11 9.92
CA VAL A 24 9.90 9.83 9.36
C VAL A 24 10.17 9.91 7.85
N ALA A 25 11.15 9.13 7.38
CA ALA A 25 11.36 8.93 5.94
C ALA A 25 10.23 8.09 5.31
N LEU A 26 10.13 8.02 3.98
CA LEU A 26 9.06 7.28 3.27
C LEU A 26 9.17 5.73 3.34
N ALA A 27 10.00 5.17 4.21
CA ALA A 27 10.28 3.73 4.31
C ALA A 27 9.58 3.03 5.49
N TYR A 28 8.53 3.64 6.04
CA TYR A 28 7.68 3.04 7.09
C TYR A 28 6.35 2.53 6.52
N ARG A 29 5.75 1.55 7.20
CA ARG A 29 4.47 0.96 6.79
C ARG A 29 3.32 1.86 7.21
N VAL A 30 2.46 2.19 6.25
CA VAL A 30 1.19 2.87 6.49
C VAL A 30 0.05 1.89 6.27
N ARG A 31 -0.91 1.84 7.19
CA ARG A 31 -2.15 1.09 7.03
C ARG A 31 -3.17 1.98 6.37
N TYR A 32 -3.78 1.50 5.29
CA TYR A 32 -4.86 2.17 4.60
C TYR A 32 -5.83 1.13 4.02
N LEU A 33 -7.05 1.56 3.72
CA LEU A 33 -8.08 0.74 3.10
C LEU A 33 -8.40 1.31 1.73
N MET A 34 -8.44 0.44 0.72
CA MET A 34 -8.94 0.78 -0.60
C MET A 34 -10.31 0.13 -0.76
N HIS A 35 -11.35 0.96 -0.92
CA HIS A 35 -12.67 0.48 -1.28
C HIS A 35 -12.86 0.68 -2.78
N MET A 36 -13.05 -0.41 -3.51
CA MET A 36 -13.17 -0.41 -4.96
C MET A 36 -14.19 -1.45 -5.38
N ASN A 37 -14.96 -1.13 -6.43
CA ASN A 37 -15.70 -2.16 -7.15
C ASN A 37 -14.75 -2.98 -8.05
N ALA A 38 -15.25 -4.09 -8.59
CA ALA A 38 -14.45 -4.98 -9.43
C ALA A 38 -13.85 -4.27 -10.66
N ARG A 39 -14.59 -3.35 -11.30
CA ARG A 39 -14.11 -2.63 -12.49
C ARG A 39 -12.94 -1.71 -12.15
N GLU A 40 -13.05 -0.96 -11.06
CA GLU A 40 -11.98 -0.08 -10.56
C GLU A 40 -10.74 -0.88 -10.19
N ALA A 41 -10.92 -1.98 -9.46
CA ALA A 41 -9.83 -2.85 -9.06
C ALA A 41 -9.09 -3.38 -10.29
N MET A 42 -9.79 -4.02 -11.24
CA MET A 42 -9.15 -4.59 -12.44
C MET A 42 -8.34 -3.55 -13.22
N HIS A 43 -8.87 -2.33 -13.37
CA HIS A 43 -8.16 -1.25 -14.05
C HIS A 43 -6.88 -0.82 -13.32
N VAL A 44 -6.93 -0.67 -11.98
CA VAL A 44 -5.75 -0.35 -11.18
C VAL A 44 -4.70 -1.46 -11.28
N LEU A 45 -5.14 -2.72 -11.20
CA LEU A 45 -4.25 -3.88 -11.22
C LEU A 45 -3.52 -4.03 -12.56
N GLU A 46 -4.21 -3.80 -13.68
CA GLU A 46 -3.61 -3.77 -15.01
C GLU A 46 -2.45 -2.75 -15.10
N LEU A 47 -2.69 -1.51 -14.65
CA LEU A 47 -1.68 -0.45 -14.72
C LEU A 47 -0.51 -0.65 -13.74
N ARG A 48 -0.75 -1.27 -12.58
CA ARG A 48 0.23 -1.37 -11.47
C ARG A 48 0.99 -2.69 -11.42
N SER A 49 0.65 -3.66 -12.25
CA SER A 49 1.36 -4.94 -12.36
C SER A 49 2.42 -4.99 -13.47
N THR A 50 2.48 -3.96 -14.33
CA THR A 50 3.39 -3.91 -15.49
C THR A 50 4.87 -3.82 -15.10
N PRO A 51 5.81 -4.28 -15.96
CA PRO A 51 7.24 -4.26 -15.66
C PRO A 51 7.83 -2.87 -15.35
N GLN A 52 7.20 -1.80 -15.82
CA GLN A 52 7.60 -0.42 -15.56
C GLN A 52 7.31 0.02 -14.12
N GLY A 53 6.42 -0.69 -13.40
CA GLY A 53 6.13 -0.43 -12.00
C GLY A 53 7.24 -0.91 -11.05
N HIS A 54 7.37 -0.23 -9.91
CA HIS A 54 8.28 -0.64 -8.84
C HIS A 54 7.92 -2.05 -8.33
N PRO A 55 8.89 -2.96 -8.11
CA PRO A 55 8.62 -4.36 -7.77
C PRO A 55 7.66 -4.57 -6.59
N SER A 56 7.76 -3.75 -5.55
CA SER A 56 6.87 -3.84 -4.37
C SER A 56 5.40 -3.59 -4.72
N TYR A 57 5.11 -2.62 -5.60
CA TYR A 57 3.74 -2.31 -6.00
C TYR A 57 3.16 -3.39 -6.90
N ARG A 58 4.00 -3.96 -7.78
CA ARG A 58 3.57 -5.07 -8.64
C ARG A 58 3.16 -6.29 -7.84
N GLN A 59 3.95 -6.63 -6.81
CA GLN A 59 3.64 -7.75 -5.93
C GLN A 59 2.30 -7.55 -5.22
N VAL A 60 2.04 -6.36 -4.69
CA VAL A 60 0.75 -6.04 -4.06
C VAL A 60 -0.40 -6.14 -5.05
N ALA A 61 -0.23 -5.59 -6.27
CA ALA A 61 -1.26 -5.68 -7.31
C ALA A 61 -1.57 -7.13 -7.70
N GLN A 62 -0.55 -7.98 -7.86
CA GLN A 62 -0.72 -9.40 -8.16
C GLN A 62 -1.44 -10.14 -7.02
N GLN A 63 -1.10 -9.84 -5.76
CA GLN A 63 -1.79 -10.41 -4.60
C GLN A 63 -3.26 -9.99 -4.53
N MET A 64 -3.57 -8.74 -4.88
CA MET A 64 -4.95 -8.27 -4.97
C MET A 64 -5.74 -9.02 -6.06
N HIS A 65 -5.15 -9.27 -7.24
CA HIS A 65 -5.79 -10.08 -8.30
C HIS A 65 -6.16 -11.47 -7.80
N LEU A 66 -5.21 -12.13 -7.13
CA LEU A 66 -5.42 -13.45 -6.53
C LEU A 66 -6.50 -13.42 -5.45
N ALA A 67 -6.53 -12.38 -4.60
CA ALA A 67 -7.58 -12.23 -3.59
C ALA A 67 -8.97 -12.02 -4.21
N ILE A 68 -9.07 -11.28 -5.32
CA ILE A 68 -10.33 -11.12 -6.05
C ILE A 68 -10.82 -12.47 -6.58
N ARG A 69 -9.92 -13.30 -7.10
CA ARG A 69 -10.23 -14.66 -7.59
C ARG A 69 -10.64 -15.60 -6.45
N ASP A 70 -9.81 -15.70 -5.42
CA ASP A 70 -9.85 -16.78 -4.44
C ASP A 70 -10.65 -16.43 -3.18
N VAL A 71 -10.63 -15.16 -2.75
CA VAL A 71 -11.32 -14.69 -1.54
C VAL A 71 -12.69 -14.13 -1.88
N ALA A 72 -12.78 -13.24 -2.88
CA ALA A 72 -14.07 -12.70 -3.32
C ALA A 72 -14.83 -13.63 -4.27
N GLY A 73 -14.17 -14.66 -4.83
CA GLY A 73 -14.79 -15.68 -5.68
C GLY A 73 -15.06 -15.24 -7.12
N HIS A 74 -14.52 -14.10 -7.56
CA HIS A 74 -14.79 -13.52 -8.88
C HIS A 74 -13.92 -14.14 -10.00
N ARG A 75 -13.97 -15.46 -10.14
CA ARG A 75 -13.10 -16.22 -11.08
C ARG A 75 -13.26 -15.80 -12.53
N ALA A 76 -14.46 -15.45 -12.97
CA ALA A 76 -14.73 -15.10 -14.37
C ALA A 76 -14.02 -13.82 -14.85
N ILE A 77 -13.58 -12.95 -13.94
CA ILE A 77 -12.89 -11.69 -14.26
C ILE A 77 -11.44 -11.65 -13.78
N ALA A 78 -11.03 -12.63 -12.96
CA ALA A 78 -9.72 -12.67 -12.31
C ALA A 78 -9.02 -14.01 -12.56
N GLU A 79 -9.07 -14.51 -13.80
CA GLU A 79 -8.29 -15.68 -14.22
C GLU A 79 -6.78 -15.37 -14.22
#